data_AF-A2CCC9-F1
#
_entry.id   AF-A2CCC9-F1
#
_cell.length_a   1.000
_cell.length_b   1.000
_cell.length_c   1.000
_cell.angle_alpha   90.00
_cell.angle_beta   90.00
_cell.angle_gamma   90.00
#
_symmetry.space_group_name_H-M   'P 1'
#
loop_
_entity.id
_entity.type
_entity.pdbx_description
1 polymer ?
#
loop_
_entity_poly.entity_id
_entity_poly.type
_entity_poly.pdbx_seq_one_letter_code
_entity_poly.pdbx_strand_id
1 'polypeptide(L)'
;MSALPLSFFCRPAEVVGPDLIGCRLVKLQDDGSLLMGVIVETEAYSQDEPACNGYRRRSPQNETLFGEPGRFYVYVSYGIHHCVNVVTDR
;
A
#
# COMPACT_ATOMS: atom_id res chain seq x y z
N MET A 1 -13.35 9.51 -12.95
CA MET A 1 -12.01 9.22 -12.39
C MET A 1 -11.73 7.75 -12.60
N SER A 2 -10.60 7.38 -13.19
CA SER A 2 -10.22 5.98 -13.37
C SER A 2 -9.30 5.54 -12.23
N ALA A 3 -9.51 4.32 -11.71
CA ALA A 3 -8.54 3.70 -10.84
C ALA A 3 -7.21 3.49 -11.59
N LEU A 4 -6.10 3.53 -10.87
CA LEU A 4 -4.80 3.17 -11.43
C LEU A 4 -4.83 1.69 -11.85
N PRO A 5 -4.30 1.33 -13.04
CA PRO A 5 -4.32 -0.04 -13.52
C PRO A 5 -3.39 -0.92 -12.67
N LEU A 6 -3.63 -2.24 -12.67
CA LEU A 6 -2.75 -3.19 -11.97
C LEU A 6 -1.27 -3.05 -12.38
N SER A 7 -1.01 -2.79 -13.67
CA SER A 7 0.33 -2.57 -14.21
C SER A 7 1.07 -1.38 -13.57
N PHE A 8 0.35 -0.42 -12.97
CA PHE A 8 0.96 0.66 -12.19
C PHE A 8 1.62 0.12 -10.91
N PHE A 9 1.04 -0.89 -10.27
CA PHE A 9 1.55 -1.46 -9.03
C PHE A 9 2.53 -2.62 -9.25
N CYS A 10 2.52 -3.26 -10.43
CA CYS A 10 3.50 -4.29 -10.83
C CYS A 10 4.87 -3.68 -11.20
N ARG A 11 5.41 -2.85 -10.32
CA ARG A 11 6.71 -2.18 -10.44
C ARG A 11 7.34 -2.10 -9.04
N PRO A 12 8.67 -1.96 -8.92
CA PRO A 12 9.35 -1.84 -7.63
C PRO A 12 8.78 -0.72 -6.76
N ALA A 13 8.81 -0.90 -5.44
CA ALA A 13 8.25 0.04 -4.47
C ALA A 13 8.88 1.44 -4.59
N GLU A 14 10.20 1.51 -4.85
CA GLU A 14 10.93 2.76 -5.04
C GLU A 14 10.51 3.55 -6.28
N VAL A 15 9.86 2.90 -7.26
CA VAL A 15 9.28 3.55 -8.43
C VAL A 15 7.82 3.95 -8.14
N VAL A 16 7.05 3.05 -7.55
CA VAL A 16 5.62 3.27 -7.30
C VAL A 16 5.38 4.38 -6.27
N GLY A 17 6.17 4.43 -5.19
CA GLY A 17 6.00 5.41 -4.10
C GLY A 17 5.99 6.86 -4.61
N PRO A 18 7.07 7.34 -5.26
CA PRO A 18 7.11 8.69 -5.82
C PRO A 18 5.99 8.97 -6.84
N ASP A 19 5.64 7.99 -7.68
CA ASP A 19 4.57 8.14 -8.68
C ASP A 19 3.17 8.25 -8.06
N LEU A 20 2.99 7.82 -6.81
CA LEU A 20 1.74 7.99 -6.07
C LEU A 20 1.57 9.42 -5.54
N ILE A 21 2.64 10.22 -5.44
CA ILE A 21 2.53 11.62 -4.99
C ILE A 21 1.67 12.42 -5.98
N GLY A 22 0.66 13.11 -5.47
CA GLY A 22 -0.34 13.82 -6.27
C GLY A 22 -1.53 12.95 -6.70
N CYS A 23 -1.45 11.62 -6.57
CA CYS A 23 -2.60 10.74 -6.78
C CYS A 23 -3.66 10.93 -5.68
N ARG A 24 -4.90 10.53 -5.98
CA ARG A 24 -6.00 10.59 -5.01
C ARG A 24 -6.27 9.21 -4.44
N LEU A 25 -6.18 9.07 -3.12
CA LEU A 25 -6.76 7.93 -2.42
C LEU A 25 -8.25 8.21 -2.24
N VAL A 26 -9.10 7.29 -2.72
CA VAL A 26 -10.54 7.44 -2.72
C VAL A 26 -11.16 6.24 -2.00
N LYS A 27 -12.03 6.52 -1.03
CA LYS A 27 -12.84 5.54 -0.32
C LYS A 27 -14.32 5.82 -0.59
N LEU A 28 -15.01 4.83 -1.15
CA LEU A 28 -16.47 4.82 -1.21
C LEU A 28 -17.00 4.47 0.19
N GLN A 29 -17.85 5.34 0.73
CA GLN A 29 -18.51 5.13 2.02
C GLN A 29 -19.82 4.37 1.82
N ASP A 30 -20.37 3.84 2.92
CA ASP A 30 -21.59 3.02 2.91
C ASP A 30 -22.83 3.79 2.41
N ASP A 31 -22.84 5.12 2.56
CA ASP A 31 -23.89 6.03 2.08
C ASP A 31 -23.72 6.42 0.59
N GLY A 32 -22.71 5.88 -0.09
CA GLY A 32 -22.38 6.18 -1.48
C GLY A 32 -21.53 7.44 -1.68
N SER A 33 -21.21 8.18 -0.61
CA SER A 33 -20.32 9.33 -0.70
C SER A 33 -18.86 8.91 -0.92
N LEU A 34 -18.07 9.82 -1.51
CA LEU A 34 -16.63 9.61 -1.70
C LEU A 34 -15.85 10.44 -0.68
N LEU A 35 -15.10 9.76 0.19
CA LEU A 35 -14.03 10.38 0.97
C LEU A 35 -12.74 10.28 0.16
N MET A 36 -12.04 11.40 0.01
CA MET A 36 -10.78 11.42 -0.74
C MET A 36 -9.75 12.36 -0.16
N GLY A 37 -8.48 12.01 -0.37
CA GLY A 37 -7.32 12.82 -0.04
C GLY A 37 -6.26 12.72 -1.14
N VAL A 38 -5.46 13.76 -1.31
CA VAL A 38 -4.27 13.74 -2.17
C VAL A 38 -3.12 13.12 -1.38
N ILE A 39 -2.45 12.15 -1.98
CA ILE A 39 -1.24 11.56 -1.42
C ILE A 39 -0.12 12.59 -1.59
N VAL A 40 0.45 13.05 -0.48
CA VAL A 40 1.52 14.06 -0.47
C VAL A 40 2.85 13.50 0.04
N GLU A 41 2.82 12.28 0.59
CA GLU A 41 3.96 11.61 1.17
C GLU A 41 3.79 10.09 1.03
N THR A 42 4.90 9.39 0.81
CA THR A 42 4.97 7.93 0.72
C THR A 42 6.33 7.43 1.21
N GLU A 43 6.35 6.22 1.76
CA GLU A 43 7.58 5.47 2.05
C GLU A 43 7.58 4.18 1.21
N ALA A 44 8.76 3.78 0.73
CA ALA A 44 8.95 2.54 -0.02
C ALA A 44 9.72 1.53 0.86
N TYR A 45 9.29 0.27 0.82
CA TYR A 45 9.88 -0.81 1.60
C TYR A 45 10.12 -2.03 0.71
N SER A 46 11.35 -2.52 0.65
CA SER A 46 11.67 -3.79 -0.03
C SER A 46 11.70 -4.95 0.96
N GLN A 47 11.33 -6.16 0.52
CA GLN A 47 11.49 -7.38 1.32
C GLN A 47 12.97 -7.70 1.63
N ASP A 48 13.91 -7.08 0.92
CA ASP A 48 15.35 -7.22 1.18
C ASP A 48 15.86 -6.33 2.31
N GLU A 49 15.00 -5.48 2.89
CA GLU A 49 15.39 -4.48 3.88
C GLU A 49 14.87 -4.80 5.29
N PRO A 50 15.70 -4.65 6.34
CA PRO A 50 15.29 -4.94 7.73
C PRO A 50 14.07 -4.18 8.24
N ALA A 51 13.74 -3.03 7.63
CA ALA A 51 12.60 -2.21 8.00
C ALA A 51 11.26 -2.76 7.49
N CYS A 52 11.26 -3.69 6.52
CA CYS A 52 10.05 -4.25 5.96
C CYS A 52 9.47 -5.35 6.85
N ASN A 53 8.14 -5.32 7.05
CA ASN A 53 7.40 -6.36 7.76
C ASN A 53 7.52 -7.75 7.10
N GLY A 54 7.96 -7.81 5.84
CA GLY A 54 8.22 -9.05 5.09
C GLY A 54 9.65 -9.60 5.22
N TYR A 55 10.61 -8.86 5.78
CA TYR A 55 12.06 -9.16 5.68
C TYR A 55 12.47 -10.54 6.21
N ARG A 56 12.00 -10.93 7.40
CA ARG A 56 12.49 -12.15 8.08
C ARG A 56 11.70 -13.41 7.77
N ARG A 57 10.38 -13.28 7.62
CA ARG A 57 9.47 -14.42 7.47
C ARG A 57 8.13 -13.99 6.92
N ARG A 58 7.47 -14.94 6.26
CA ARG A 58 6.03 -14.91 6.00
C ARG A 58 5.26 -15.47 7.20
N SER A 59 4.19 -14.80 7.59
CA SER A 59 3.25 -15.21 8.65
C SER A 59 1.83 -14.79 8.27
N PRO A 60 0.78 -15.30 8.95
CA PRO A 60 -0.59 -14.92 8.64
C PRO A 60 -0.84 -13.41 8.70
N GLN A 61 -0.12 -12.69 9.56
CA GLN A 61 -0.26 -11.25 9.75
C GLN A 61 0.30 -10.43 8.59
N ASN A 62 1.30 -10.92 7.86
CA ASN A 62 1.95 -10.19 6.76
C ASN A 62 1.73 -10.86 5.40
N GLU A 63 0.86 -11.87 5.34
CA GLU A 63 0.64 -12.69 4.14
C GLU A 63 0.26 -11.86 2.92
N THR A 64 -0.48 -10.77 3.11
CA THR A 64 -0.86 -9.85 2.02
C THR A 64 0.34 -9.26 1.29
N LEU A 65 1.48 -9.00 1.98
CA LEU A 65 2.70 -8.48 1.36
C LEU A 65 3.27 -9.42 0.28
N PHE A 66 2.93 -10.71 0.33
CA PHE A 66 3.37 -11.73 -0.63
C PHE A 66 2.30 -12.05 -1.68
N GLY A 67 1.25 -11.22 -1.73
CA GLY A 67 0.11 -11.37 -2.61
C GLY A 67 0.31 -10.76 -4.00
N GLU A 68 -0.79 -10.35 -4.61
CA GLU A 68 -0.75 -9.61 -5.87
C GLU A 68 -0.54 -8.11 -5.62
N PRO A 69 0.18 -7.40 -6.52
CA PRO A 69 0.28 -5.95 -6.48
C PRO A 69 -1.08 -5.24 -6.47
N GLY A 70 -1.13 -4.04 -5.91
CA GLY A 70 -2.34 -3.22 -5.80
C GLY A 70 -3.26 -3.59 -4.63
N ARG A 71 -2.95 -4.64 -3.85
CA ARG A 71 -3.66 -4.97 -2.62
C ARG A 71 -3.26 -4.03 -1.49
N PHE A 72 -4.21 -3.65 -0.64
CA PHE A 72 -3.89 -2.96 0.60
C PHE A 72 -3.41 -3.93 1.67
N TYR A 73 -2.24 -3.64 2.25
CA TYR A 73 -1.76 -4.26 3.47
C TYR A 73 -1.91 -3.28 4.63
N VAL A 74 -2.85 -3.57 5.54
CA VAL A 74 -3.17 -2.73 6.69
C VAL A 74 -2.86 -3.48 7.97
N TYR A 75 -2.13 -2.84 8.87
CA TYR A 75 -1.81 -3.39 10.19
C TYR A 75 -2.02 -2.35 11.29
N VAL A 76 -2.10 -2.82 12.53
CA VAL A 76 -2.21 -1.97 13.72
C VAL A 76 -0.82 -1.74 14.32
N SER A 77 -0.36 -0.50 14.33
CA SER A 77 0.84 -0.02 14.98
C SER A 77 0.55 0.40 16.43
N TYR A 78 1.40 -0.04 17.36
CA TYR A 78 1.27 0.18 18.81
C TYR A 78 -0.09 -0.18 19.44
N GLY A 79 -0.88 -1.02 18.76
CA GLY A 79 -2.22 -1.40 19.21
C GLY A 79 -3.30 -0.32 19.05
N ILE A 80 -2.99 0.85 18.48
CA ILE A 80 -3.89 2.01 18.46
C ILE A 80 -4.00 2.75 17.12
N HIS A 81 -3.01 2.63 16.24
CA HIS A 81 -3.00 3.33 14.95
C HIS A 81 -2.99 2.34 13.80
N HIS A 82 -3.73 2.62 12.73
CA HIS A 82 -3.64 1.82 11.51
C HIS A 82 -2.63 2.44 10.55
N CYS A 83 -1.75 1.59 10.01
CA CYS A 83 -0.85 1.95 8.91
C CYS A 83 -1.36 1.26 7.64
N VAL A 84 -1.57 2.04 6.58
CA VAL A 84 -2.02 1.55 5.27
C VAL A 84 -0.82 1.51 4.31
N ASN A 85 -0.62 0.35 3.70
CA ASN A 85 0.41 0.12 2.68
C ASN A 85 -0.27 -0.43 1.43
N VAL A 86 0.34 -0.26 0.28
CA VAL A 86 -0.07 -0.92 -0.96
C VAL A 86 1.03 -1.89 -1.40
N VAL A 87 0.65 -3.10 -1.77
CA VAL A 87 1.58 -4.12 -2.25
C VAL A 87 2.04 -3.76 -3.65
N THR A 88 3.35 -3.83 -3.88
CA THR A 88 4.00 -3.51 -5.15
C THR A 88 4.97 -4.62 -5.52
N ASP A 89 5.17 -4.85 -6.81
CA ASP A 89 6.03 -5.90 -7.38
C ASP A 89 5.85 -7.31 -6.74
N ARG A 90 6.67 -8.27 -7.16
CA ARG A 90 6.89 -9.56 -6.48
C ARG A 90 8.35 -9.80 -6.18
#